data_AF-A0A1M4YL01-F1
#
_entry.id   AF-A0A1M4YL01-F1
#
_cell.length_a   1.000
_cell.length_b   1.000
_cell.length_c   1.000
_cell.angle_alpha   90.00
_cell.angle_beta   90.00
_cell.angle_gamma   90.00
#
_symmetry.space_group_name_H-M   'P 1'
#
loop_
_entity.id
_entity.type
_entity.pdbx_description
1 polymer ?
#
loop_
_entity_poly.entity_id
_entity_poly.type
_entity_poly.pdbx_seq_one_letter_code
_entity_poly.pdbx_strand_id
1 'polypeptide(L)'
;METPKNSDCRKKQYQKVSFDFKLKVIDEITNGQISINYASKKYNISRSSITYWLKKLSNFESKSNSMSKTDEIKKLKERIDELEFVKEFQQDVIADFENITGEHLSKKYLPEVLAKEIEQKRKSHTK
;
A
#
# COMPACT_ATOMS: atom_id res chain seq x y z
N MET A 1 -6.20 57.13 28.29
CA MET A 1 -6.32 55.97 27.37
C MET A 1 -6.93 54.84 28.18
N GLU A 2 -8.20 54.55 27.98
CA GLU A 2 -8.88 53.46 28.68
C GLU A 2 -8.44 52.12 28.08
N THR A 3 -7.96 51.21 28.92
CA THR A 3 -7.58 49.87 28.49
C THR A 3 -8.84 49.04 28.25
N PRO A 4 -8.95 48.31 27.12
CA PRO A 4 -10.12 47.50 26.86
C PRO A 4 -10.17 46.33 27.86
N LYS A 5 -11.30 46.21 28.57
CA LYS A 5 -11.58 45.08 29.47
C LYS A 5 -11.56 43.79 28.67
N ASN A 6 -10.55 42.96 28.91
CA ASN A 6 -10.42 41.64 28.30
C ASN A 6 -11.62 40.79 28.74
N SER A 7 -12.52 40.48 27.81
CA SER A 7 -13.69 39.65 28.09
C SER A 7 -13.23 38.28 28.59
N ASP A 8 -13.74 37.83 29.73
CA ASP A 8 -13.38 36.56 30.35
C ASP A 8 -13.50 35.42 29.32
N CYS A 9 -12.38 34.75 29.02
CA CYS A 9 -12.37 33.68 28.06
C CYS A 9 -13.14 32.49 28.63
N ARG A 10 -14.25 32.10 27.98
CA ARG A 10 -15.06 30.96 28.44
C ARG A 10 -14.19 29.71 28.48
N LYS A 11 -14.10 29.09 29.66
CA LYS A 11 -13.42 27.80 29.83
C LYS A 11 -14.09 26.77 28.93
N LYS A 12 -13.32 26.13 28.05
CA LYS A 12 -13.83 25.04 27.21
C LYS A 12 -14.24 23.88 28.11
N GLN A 13 -15.45 23.35 27.91
CA GLN A 13 -15.92 22.17 28.62
C GLN A 13 -15.07 20.96 28.23
N TYR A 14 -14.71 20.13 29.21
CA TYR A 14 -13.96 18.90 28.96
C TYR A 14 -14.80 17.94 28.11
N GLN A 15 -14.32 17.64 26.90
CA GLN A 15 -14.88 16.60 26.04
C GLN A 15 -14.11 15.31 26.26
N LYS A 16 -14.78 14.29 26.80
CA LYS A 16 -14.18 12.97 26.99
C LYS A 16 -14.14 12.24 25.65
N VAL A 17 -12.94 12.08 25.11
CA VAL A 17 -12.70 11.40 23.82
C VAL A 17 -12.26 9.96 24.08
N SER A 18 -12.90 9.00 23.40
CA SER A 18 -12.56 7.56 23.50
C SER A 18 -11.17 7.27 22.93
N PHE A 19 -10.57 6.15 23.35
CA PHE A 19 -9.24 5.76 22.88
C PHE A 19 -9.25 5.41 21.39
N ASP A 20 -10.23 4.63 20.94
CA ASP A 20 -10.39 4.23 19.53
C ASP A 20 -10.55 5.44 18.61
N PHE A 21 -11.26 6.47 19.07
CA PHE A 21 -11.38 7.71 18.30
C PHE A 21 -10.02 8.43 18.16
N LYS A 22 -9.19 8.44 19.20
CA LYS A 22 -7.84 9.02 19.12
C LYS A 22 -6.99 8.28 18.09
N LEU A 23 -7.06 6.94 18.07
CA LEU A 23 -6.38 6.11 17.08
C LEU A 23 -6.86 6.41 15.66
N LYS A 24 -8.18 6.48 15.45
CA LYS A 24 -8.76 6.83 14.16
C LYS A 24 -8.29 8.19 13.65
N VAL A 25 -8.28 9.21 14.50
CA VAL A 25 -7.81 10.56 14.13
C VAL A 25 -6.31 10.54 13.81
N ILE A 26 -5.51 9.77 14.56
CA ILE A 26 -4.09 9.60 14.27
C ILE A 26 -3.90 8.94 12.89
N ASP A 27 -4.61 7.85 12.61
CA ASP A 27 -4.51 7.10 11.37
C ASP A 27 -4.89 7.94 10.13
N GLU A 28 -5.97 8.72 10.21
CA GLU A 28 -6.36 9.66 9.15
C GLU A 28 -5.26 10.71 8.87
N ILE A 29 -4.49 11.10 9.89
CA ILE A 29 -3.39 12.08 9.76
C ILE A 29 -2.11 11.43 9.25
N THR A 30 -1.72 10.27 9.79
CA THR A 30 -0.48 9.56 9.41
C THR A 30 -0.55 9.04 7.98
N ASN A 31 -1.72 8.61 7.53
CA ASN A 31 -1.98 8.22 6.14
C ASN A 31 -2.13 9.42 5.19
N GLY A 32 -2.05 10.66 5.69
CA GLY A 32 -2.11 11.88 4.88
C GLY A 32 -3.50 12.21 4.33
N GLN A 33 -4.57 11.56 4.82
CA GLN A 33 -5.94 11.83 4.37
C GLN A 33 -6.40 13.22 4.82
N ILE A 34 -5.98 13.65 6.02
CA ILE A 34 -6.29 14.97 6.56
C ILE A 34 -5.07 15.62 7.22
N SER A 35 -5.00 16.96 7.14
CA SER A 35 -4.01 17.71 7.91
C SER A 35 -4.44 17.87 9.37
N ILE A 36 -3.47 18.09 10.27
CA ILE A 36 -3.73 18.42 11.69
C ILE A 36 -4.67 19.64 11.82
N ASN A 37 -4.50 20.63 10.96
CA ASN A 37 -5.34 21.84 10.95
C ASN A 37 -6.79 21.50 10.56
N TYR A 38 -6.97 20.62 9.57
CA TYR A 38 -8.28 20.17 9.16
C TYR A 38 -8.94 19.28 10.23
N ALA A 39 -8.19 18.33 10.81
CA ALA A 39 -8.65 17.48 11.91
C ALA A 39 -9.11 18.31 13.12
N SER A 40 -8.36 19.34 13.48
CA SER A 40 -8.70 20.26 14.58
C SER A 40 -10.03 20.97 14.35
N LYS A 41 -10.29 21.41 13.10
CA LYS A 41 -11.57 22.02 12.72
C LYS A 41 -12.70 20.99 12.67
N LYS A 42 -12.48 19.85 12.01
CA LYS A 42 -13.47 18.78 11.79
C LYS A 42 -14.00 18.20 13.10
N TYR A 43 -13.10 17.93 14.04
CA TYR A 43 -13.45 17.27 15.30
C TYR A 43 -13.53 18.23 16.50
N ASN A 44 -13.34 19.54 16.27
CA ASN A 44 -13.31 20.58 17.31
C ASN A 44 -12.32 20.30 18.46
N ILE A 45 -11.20 19.65 18.14
CA ILE A 45 -10.14 19.33 19.10
C ILE A 45 -8.99 20.30 18.88
N SER A 46 -8.31 20.69 19.95
CA SER A 46 -7.15 21.58 19.82
C SER A 46 -6.01 20.87 19.06
N ARG A 47 -5.29 21.62 18.24
CA ARG A 47 -4.10 21.12 17.53
C ARG A 47 -3.09 20.53 18.51
N SER A 48 -2.89 21.15 19.67
CA SER A 48 -1.99 20.66 20.71
C SER A 48 -2.38 19.29 21.28
N SER A 49 -3.68 19.03 21.46
CA SER A 49 -4.14 17.70 21.89
C SER A 49 -3.89 16.63 20.82
N ILE A 50 -4.12 16.96 19.54
CA ILE A 50 -3.83 16.06 18.42
C ILE A 50 -2.33 15.78 18.31
N THR A 51 -1.49 16.83 18.41
CA THR A 51 -0.03 16.69 18.42
C THR A 51 0.46 15.85 19.59
N TYR A 52 -0.15 16.00 20.77
CA TYR A 52 0.16 15.17 21.93
C TYR A 52 -0.22 13.70 21.70
N TRP A 53 -1.39 13.43 21.11
CA TRP A 53 -1.81 12.07 20.76
C TRP A 53 -0.87 11.44 19.75
N LEU A 54 -0.50 12.17 18.69
CA LEU A 54 0.51 11.72 17.72
C LEU A 54 1.79 11.34 18.45
N LYS A 55 2.38 12.22 19.26
CA LYS A 55 3.64 11.92 19.97
C LYS A 55 3.56 10.70 20.91
N LYS A 56 2.42 10.50 21.59
CA LYS A 56 2.29 9.47 22.64
C LYS A 56 1.79 8.13 22.12
N LEU A 57 0.94 8.14 21.10
CA LEU A 57 0.23 6.97 20.59
C LEU A 57 0.73 6.52 19.20
N SER A 58 1.40 7.37 18.41
CA SER A 58 1.97 6.93 17.11
C SER A 58 3.00 5.82 17.29
N ASN A 59 3.75 5.84 18.38
CA ASN A 59 4.78 4.85 18.68
C ASN A 59 4.21 3.50 19.14
N PHE A 60 2.90 3.43 19.43
CA PHE A 60 2.26 2.22 19.93
C PHE A 60 1.99 1.22 18.80
N GLU A 61 1.54 1.71 17.63
CA GLU A 61 1.25 0.84 16.49
C GLU A 61 2.51 0.43 15.70
N SER A 62 3.58 1.23 15.71
CA SER A 62 4.80 0.93 14.93
C SER A 62 5.62 -0.25 15.46
N LYS A 63 5.33 -0.77 16.66
CA LYS A 63 6.18 -1.74 17.36
C LYS A 63 5.63 -3.17 17.41
N SER A 64 4.37 -3.39 17.01
CA SER A 64 3.73 -4.70 17.10
C SER A 64 3.39 -5.26 15.72
N ASN A 65 4.25 -6.15 15.21
CA ASN A 65 3.86 -7.31 14.42
C ASN A 65 3.34 -7.15 12.98
N SER A 66 3.78 -6.17 12.21
CA SER A 66 3.59 -6.18 10.76
C SER A 66 4.93 -5.91 10.10
N MET A 67 5.36 -6.84 9.24
CA MET A 67 6.40 -6.60 8.24
C MET A 67 6.12 -5.22 7.64
N SER A 68 7.11 -4.33 7.58
CA SER A 68 6.84 -3.00 7.04
C SER A 68 6.23 -3.16 5.65
N LYS A 69 5.22 -2.34 5.29
CA LYS A 69 4.62 -2.38 3.95
C LYS A 69 5.70 -2.34 2.86
N THR A 70 6.83 -1.66 3.13
CA THR A 70 8.00 -1.63 2.26
C THR A 70 8.65 -3.01 2.05
N ASP A 71 8.75 -3.80 3.10
CA ASP A 71 9.39 -5.11 3.08
C ASP A 71 8.47 -6.15 2.44
N GLU A 72 7.15 -6.04 2.63
CA GLU A 72 6.16 -6.83 1.88
C GLU A 72 6.21 -6.52 0.39
N ILE A 73 6.24 -5.23 0.03
CA ILE A 73 6.42 -4.80 -1.37
C ILE A 73 7.71 -5.36 -1.96
N LYS A 74 8.81 -5.36 -1.20
CA LYS A 74 10.09 -5.91 -1.65
C LYS A 74 9.98 -7.40 -1.94
N LYS A 75 9.41 -8.19 -1.02
CA LYS A 75 9.23 -9.64 -1.20
C LYS A 75 8.30 -9.98 -2.37
N LEU A 76 7.22 -9.20 -2.56
CA LEU A 76 6.32 -9.40 -3.68
C LEU A 76 7.01 -9.13 -5.03
N LYS A 77 7.88 -8.12 -5.11
CA LYS A 77 8.68 -7.86 -6.31
C LYS A 77 9.66 -8.98 -6.61
N GLU A 78 10.43 -9.40 -5.60
CA GLU A 78 11.36 -10.55 -5.74
C GLU A 78 10.62 -11.79 -6.23
N ARG A 79 9.41 -12.05 -5.70
CA ARG A 79 8.59 -13.18 -6.14
C ARG A 79 8.06 -13.05 -7.56
N ILE A 80 7.73 -11.83 -8.01
CA ILE A 80 7.31 -11.57 -9.40
C ILE A 80 8.49 -11.86 -10.34
N ASP A 81 9.68 -11.34 -10.03
CA ASP A 81 10.88 -11.55 -10.86
C ASP A 81 11.22 -13.04 -10.99
N GLU A 82 11.13 -13.81 -9.90
CA GLU A 82 11.31 -15.27 -9.92
C GLU A 82 10.27 -15.98 -10.81
N LEU A 83 9.00 -15.58 -10.72
CA LEU A 83 7.91 -16.18 -11.49
C LEU A 83 8.02 -15.83 -12.97
N GLU A 84 8.46 -14.63 -13.31
CA GLU A 84 8.72 -14.20 -14.69
C GLU A 84 9.85 -15.02 -15.32
N PHE A 85 10.94 -15.26 -14.58
CA PHE A 85 12.03 -16.12 -15.05
C PHE A 85 11.55 -17.56 -15.31
N VAL A 86 10.81 -18.16 -14.37
CA VAL A 86 10.28 -19.51 -14.54
C VAL A 86 9.32 -19.59 -15.74
N LYS A 87 8.47 -18.57 -15.91
CA LYS A 87 7.57 -18.47 -17.08
C LYS A 87 8.37 -18.45 -18.38
N GLU A 88 9.38 -17.59 -18.47
CA GLU A 88 10.20 -17.45 -19.68
C GLU A 88 10.88 -18.77 -20.05
N PHE A 89 11.50 -19.43 -19.07
CA PHE A 89 12.13 -20.73 -19.25
C PHE A 89 11.14 -21.82 -19.69
N GLN A 90 9.97 -21.89 -19.06
CA GLN A 90 8.92 -22.83 -19.45
C GLN A 90 8.46 -22.62 -20.89
N GLN A 91 8.33 -21.37 -21.33
CA GLN A 91 7.94 -21.07 -22.72
C GLN A 91 9.01 -21.51 -23.72
N ASP A 92 10.30 -21.36 -23.39
CA ASP A 92 11.38 -21.84 -24.25
C ASP A 92 11.38 -23.37 -24.37
N VAL A 93 11.24 -24.06 -23.25
CA VAL A 93 11.13 -25.53 -23.24
C VAL A 93 9.92 -26.00 -24.05
N ILE A 94 8.77 -25.34 -23.93
CA ILE A 94 7.58 -25.67 -24.72
C ILE A 94 7.83 -25.40 -26.21
N ALA A 95 8.41 -24.24 -26.56
CA ALA A 95 8.69 -23.89 -27.95
C ALA A 95 9.64 -24.92 -28.62
N ASP A 96 10.68 -25.35 -27.90
CA ASP A 96 11.60 -26.39 -28.37
C ASP A 96 10.89 -27.74 -28.51
N PHE A 97 10.08 -28.11 -27.52
CA PHE A 97 9.30 -29.34 -27.58
C PHE A 97 8.35 -29.37 -28.79
N GLU A 98 7.63 -28.29 -29.06
CA GLU A 98 6.76 -28.18 -30.24
C GLU A 98 7.56 -28.23 -31.54
N ASN A 99 8.76 -27.66 -31.59
CA ASN A 99 9.64 -27.73 -32.76
C ASN A 99 10.13 -29.16 -33.03
N ILE A 100 10.48 -29.90 -31.98
CA ILE A 100 10.97 -31.29 -32.07
C ILE A 100 9.85 -32.26 -32.47
N THR A 101 8.68 -32.11 -31.85
CA THR A 101 7.55 -33.03 -32.03
C THR A 101 6.64 -32.67 -33.21
N GLY A 102 6.61 -31.39 -33.60
CA GLY A 102 5.66 -30.84 -34.59
C GLY A 102 4.24 -30.62 -34.03
N GLU A 103 3.99 -30.92 -32.75
CA GLU A 103 2.67 -30.75 -32.14
C GLU A 103 2.52 -29.35 -31.52
N HIS A 104 1.47 -28.63 -31.91
CA HIS A 104 1.19 -27.27 -31.42
C HIS A 104 0.18 -27.27 -30.25
N LEU A 105 0.58 -27.90 -29.15
CA LEU A 105 -0.26 -28.08 -27.96
C LEU A 105 -0.58 -26.76 -27.25
N SER A 106 0.33 -25.78 -27.30
CA SER A 106 0.13 -24.46 -26.69
C SER A 106 -1.14 -23.78 -27.19
N LYS A 107 -1.45 -23.86 -28.49
CA LYS A 107 -2.66 -23.27 -29.09
C LYS A 107 -3.96 -23.89 -28.59
N LYS A 108 -3.91 -25.16 -28.17
CA LYS A 108 -5.09 -25.92 -27.74
C LYS A 108 -5.39 -25.73 -26.25
N TYR A 109 -4.35 -25.68 -25.41
CA TYR A 109 -4.52 -25.75 -23.96
C TYR A 109 -4.22 -24.43 -23.23
N LEU A 110 -3.50 -23.50 -23.85
CA LEU A 110 -3.13 -22.24 -23.20
C LEU A 110 -4.02 -21.07 -23.65
N PRO A 111 -4.20 -20.05 -22.78
CA PRO A 111 -4.82 -18.79 -23.17
C PRO A 111 -4.15 -18.18 -24.40
N GLU A 112 -4.95 -17.46 -25.22
CA GLU A 112 -4.51 -16.90 -26.50
C GLU A 112 -3.24 -16.05 -26.39
N VAL A 113 -3.09 -15.29 -25.30
CA VAL A 113 -1.91 -14.46 -25.03
C VAL A 113 -0.65 -15.33 -24.90
N LEU A 114 -0.69 -16.37 -24.07
CA LEU A 114 0.45 -17.27 -23.83
C LEU A 114 0.77 -18.11 -25.07
N ALA A 115 -0.25 -18.56 -25.80
CA ALA A 115 -0.07 -19.30 -27.04
C ALA A 115 0.65 -18.46 -28.11
N LYS A 116 0.31 -17.16 -28.22
CA LYS A 116 0.99 -16.23 -29.13
C LYS A 116 2.44 -15.97 -28.72
N GLU A 117 2.71 -15.81 -27.42
CA GLU A 117 4.08 -15.64 -26.90
C GLU A 117 4.95 -16.87 -27.25
N ILE A 118 4.44 -18.08 -27.04
CA ILE A 118 5.15 -19.32 -27.38
C ILE A 118 5.36 -19.46 -28.89
N GLU A 119 4.36 -19.11 -29.71
CA GLU A 119 4.50 -19.14 -31.17
C GLU A 119 5.60 -18.18 -31.66
N GLN A 120 5.76 -17.01 -31.03
CA GLN A 120 6.84 -16.08 -31.33
C GLN A 120 8.21 -16.66 -30.96
N LYS A 121 8.36 -17.19 -29.73
CA LYS A 121 9.60 -17.86 -29.27
C LYS A 121 10.00 -19.02 -30.17
N ARG A 122 9.02 -19.83 -30.56
CA ARG A 122 9.22 -20.94 -31.50
C ARG A 122 9.81 -20.46 -32.83
N LYS A 123 9.25 -19.40 -33.42
CA LYS A 123 9.74 -18.80 -34.67
C LYS A 123 11.15 -18.23 -34.54
N SER A 124 11.54 -17.71 -33.37
CA SER A 124 12.91 -17.26 -33.14
C SER A 124 13.91 -18.41 -33.06
N HIS A 125 13.51 -19.58 -32.53
CA HIS A 125 14.42 -20.74 -32.41
C HIS A 125 14.66 -21.46 -33.74
N THR A 126 13.76 -21.29 -34.72
CA THR A 126 13.90 -21.90 -36.07
C THR A 126 14.73 -21.02 -37.03
N LYS A 127 15.02 -19.76 -36.68
CA LYS A 127 15.88 -18.86 -37.47
C LYS A 127 17.35 -19.12 -37.18
#